data_AF-A0A2H6FSA5-F1
#
_entry.id   AF-A0A2H6FSA5-F1
#
_cell.length_a   1.000
_cell.length_b   1.000
_cell.length_c   1.000
_cell.angle_alpha   90.00
_cell.angle_beta   90.00
_cell.angle_gamma   90.00
#
_symmetry.space_group_name_H-M   'P 1'
#
loop_
_entity.id
_entity.type
_entity.pdbx_description
1 polymer ?
#
loop_
_entity_poly.entity_id
_entity_poly.type
_entity_poly.pdbx_seq_one_letter_code
_entity_poly.pdbx_strand_id
1 'polypeptide(L)'
;MENKTTFLLKEYEECFNQLRYYDDRQLSLLKFSITISSSIATAILALYNIFGITSETFWLILMFLGCLVSFGLCLITAAMVQNRLYFIYPTRQVNAIRQFMISNNIPEFLEHNQMYLDSKFPAFKWRSIQTIMIVGNNVLATVYFALSILSFYKIKNSMGEISLDAVFWWSIIFFFLLFLSSSIYLIIKGKKNSDAAIHK
;
A
#
# COMPACT_ATOMS: atom_id res chain seq x y z
N MET A 1 22.19 -11.63 35.84
CA MET A 1 21.35 -10.59 35.19
C MET A 1 21.87 -10.21 33.80
N GLU A 2 23.19 -10.20 33.60
CA GLU A 2 23.86 -9.94 32.31
C GLU A 2 23.22 -10.66 31.11
N ASN A 3 22.88 -11.94 31.24
CA ASN A 3 22.26 -12.72 30.16
C ASN A 3 20.87 -12.18 29.70
N LYS A 4 20.09 -11.55 30.59
CA LYS A 4 18.76 -11.01 30.23
C LYS A 4 18.87 -9.71 29.44
N THR A 5 19.77 -8.82 29.83
CA THR A 5 20.00 -7.55 29.12
C THR A 5 20.58 -7.81 27.75
N THR A 6 21.54 -8.74 27.65
CA THR A 6 22.12 -9.15 26.36
C THR A 6 21.08 -9.77 25.43
N PHE A 7 20.17 -10.60 25.97
CA PHE A 7 19.06 -11.15 25.20
C PHE A 7 18.14 -10.06 24.65
N LEU A 8 17.68 -9.13 25.49
CA LEU A 8 16.78 -8.05 25.08
C LEU A 8 17.41 -7.10 24.06
N LEU A 9 18.71 -6.81 24.21
CA LEU A 9 19.45 -5.98 23.27
C LEU A 9 19.56 -6.65 21.89
N LYS A 10 19.85 -7.96 21.88
CA LYS A 10 19.85 -8.75 20.64
C LYS A 10 18.47 -8.79 19.99
N GLU A 11 17.42 -9.02 20.77
CA GLU A 11 16.05 -9.02 20.25
C GLU A 11 15.64 -7.65 19.69
N TYR A 12 16.03 -6.57 20.37
CA TYR A 12 15.82 -5.21 19.89
C TYR A 12 16.51 -4.96 18.54
N GLU A 13 17.78 -5.38 18.40
CA GLU A 13 18.56 -5.23 17.17
C GLU A 13 17.91 -5.97 15.99
N GLU A 14 17.53 -7.23 16.19
CA GLU A 14 16.84 -8.03 15.18
C GLU A 14 15.48 -7.41 14.77
N CYS A 15 14.66 -7.00 15.74
CA CYS A 15 13.38 -6.35 15.44
C CYS A 15 13.58 -5.02 14.70
N PHE A 16 14.63 -4.27 15.03
CA PHE A 16 14.94 -3.01 14.36
C PHE A 16 15.44 -3.22 12.92
N ASN A 17 16.23 -4.27 12.67
CA ASN A 17 16.64 -4.66 11.33
C ASN A 17 15.44 -5.08 10.47
N GLN A 18 14.49 -5.85 11.04
CA GLN A 18 13.24 -6.18 10.36
C GLN A 18 12.40 -4.93 10.06
N LEU A 19 12.36 -3.97 10.98
CA LEU A 19 11.64 -2.71 10.78
C LEU A 19 12.18 -1.92 9.59
N ARG A 20 13.51 -1.81 9.46
CA ARG A 20 14.17 -1.19 8.30
C ARG A 20 13.84 -1.93 7.00
N TYR A 21 13.94 -3.26 7.01
CA TYR A 21 13.61 -4.09 5.85
C TYR A 21 12.19 -3.84 5.34
N TYR A 22 11.19 -3.80 6.23
CA TYR A 22 9.81 -3.57 5.81
C TYR A 22 9.57 -2.13 5.31
N ASP A 23 10.28 -1.14 5.84
CA ASP A 23 10.20 0.23 5.34
C ASP A 23 10.81 0.36 3.93
N ASP A 24 11.99 -0.22 3.71
CA ASP A 24 12.63 -0.30 2.40
C ASP A 24 11.77 -1.07 1.39
N ARG A 25 11.12 -2.13 1.84
CA ARG A 25 10.19 -2.91 1.01
C ARG A 25 8.97 -2.09 0.63
N GLN A 26 8.41 -1.29 1.54
CA GLN A 26 7.29 -0.40 1.24
C GLN A 26 7.66 0.61 0.15
N LEU A 27 8.84 1.23 0.29
CA LEU A 27 9.35 2.19 -0.69
C LEU A 27 9.62 1.53 -2.05
N SER A 28 10.12 0.29 -2.05
CA SER A 28 10.37 -0.47 -3.27
C SER A 28 9.08 -0.80 -4.02
N LEU A 29 8.02 -1.19 -3.31
CA LEU A 29 6.70 -1.43 -3.89
C LEU A 29 6.11 -0.16 -4.53
N LEU A 30 6.27 0.98 -3.87
CA LEU A 30 5.84 2.28 -4.39
C LEU A 30 6.62 2.68 -5.66
N LYS A 31 7.95 2.52 -5.67
CA LYS A 31 8.76 2.79 -6.86
C LYS A 31 8.34 1.91 -8.04
N PHE A 32 8.05 0.63 -7.77
CA PHE A 32 7.58 -0.30 -8.79
C PHE A 32 6.23 0.10 -9.38
N SER A 33 5.26 0.52 -8.54
CA SER A 33 3.96 0.96 -9.05
C SER A 33 4.04 2.23 -9.89
N ILE A 34 4.85 3.21 -9.49
CA ILE A 34 5.12 4.42 -10.27
C ILE A 34 5.79 4.08 -11.61
N THR A 35 6.76 3.16 -11.60
CA THR A 35 7.49 2.75 -12.80
C THR A 35 6.58 2.05 -13.80
N ILE A 36 5.74 1.09 -13.37
CA ILE A 36 4.78 0.43 -14.25
C ILE A 36 3.78 1.45 -14.81
N SER A 37 3.24 2.32 -13.96
CA SER A 37 2.26 3.32 -14.38
C SER A 37 2.84 4.25 -15.45
N SER A 38 3.99 4.86 -15.20
CA SER A 38 4.66 5.74 -16.17
C SER A 38 5.03 5.03 -17.48
N SER A 39 5.50 3.78 -17.40
CA SER A 39 5.83 2.98 -18.59
C SER A 39 4.59 2.72 -19.45
N ILE A 40 3.46 2.36 -18.84
CA ILE A 40 2.23 2.08 -19.57
C ILE A 40 1.60 3.36 -20.10
N ALA A 41 1.68 4.47 -19.36
CA ALA A 41 1.23 5.77 -19.87
C ALA A 41 1.99 6.15 -21.16
N THR A 42 3.31 5.89 -21.20
CA THR A 42 4.14 6.10 -22.40
C THR A 42 3.73 5.17 -23.54
N ALA A 43 3.46 3.89 -23.25
CA ALA A 43 2.99 2.93 -24.24
C ALA A 43 1.63 3.32 -24.84
N ILE A 44 0.69 3.81 -24.02
CA ILE A 44 -0.61 4.31 -24.48
C ILE A 44 -0.45 5.48 -25.45
N LEU A 45 0.47 6.41 -25.17
CA LEU A 45 0.75 7.54 -26.05
C LEU A 45 1.34 7.10 -27.40
N ALA A 46 2.24 6.10 -27.38
CA ALA A 46 2.77 5.52 -28.61
C ALA A 46 1.65 4.83 -29.44
N LEU A 47 0.77 4.07 -28.78
CA LEU A 47 -0.37 3.41 -29.44
C LEU A 47 -1.36 4.42 -30.03
N TYR A 48 -1.59 5.53 -29.34
CA TYR A 48 -2.42 6.63 -29.84
C TYR A 48 -1.87 7.18 -31.16
N ASN A 49 -0.55 7.38 -31.27
CA ASN A 49 0.09 7.87 -32.48
C ASN A 49 0.04 6.85 -33.65
N ILE A 50 -0.02 5.55 -33.36
CA ILE A 50 -0.05 4.49 -34.40
C ILE A 50 -1.46 4.26 -34.95
N PHE A 51 -2.44 4.11 -34.07
CA PHE A 51 -3.80 3.68 -34.45
C PHE A 51 -4.79 4.85 -34.61
N GLY A 52 -4.50 6.00 -33.98
CA GLY A 52 -5.43 7.12 -33.88
C GLY A 52 -6.59 6.85 -32.90
N ILE A 53 -7.18 7.92 -32.38
CA ILE A 53 -8.24 7.85 -31.35
C ILE A 53 -9.59 7.36 -31.85
N THR A 54 -9.81 7.36 -33.16
CA THR A 54 -11.07 6.88 -33.78
C THR A 54 -11.06 5.38 -34.04
N SER A 55 -9.90 4.73 -33.92
CA SER A 55 -9.77 3.29 -34.16
C SER A 55 -10.36 2.47 -33.01
N GLU A 56 -11.26 1.54 -33.32
CA GLU A 56 -11.78 0.58 -32.35
C GLU A 56 -10.65 -0.28 -31.75
N THR A 57 -9.65 -0.64 -32.57
CA THR A 57 -8.48 -1.41 -32.14
C THR A 57 -7.70 -0.69 -31.03
N PHE A 58 -7.57 0.65 -31.12
CA PHE A 58 -6.93 1.44 -30.08
C PHE A 58 -7.66 1.30 -28.73
N TRP A 59 -8.99 1.44 -28.74
CA TRP A 59 -9.79 1.33 -27.52
C TRP A 59 -9.80 -0.09 -26.95
N LEU A 60 -9.79 -1.13 -27.78
CA LEU A 60 -9.67 -2.51 -27.32
C LEU A 60 -8.34 -2.76 -26.60
N ILE A 61 -7.23 -2.29 -27.17
CA ILE A 61 -5.91 -2.41 -26.54
C ILE A 61 -5.86 -1.59 -25.25
N LEU A 62 -6.39 -0.37 -25.24
CA LEU A 62 -6.43 0.50 -24.07
C LEU A 62 -7.27 -0.10 -22.94
N MET A 63 -8.41 -0.72 -23.26
CA MET A 63 -9.24 -1.45 -22.31
C MET A 63 -8.46 -2.59 -21.66
N PHE A 64 -7.81 -3.42 -22.48
CA PHE A 64 -7.02 -4.56 -22.00
C PHE A 64 -5.86 -4.11 -21.11
N LEU A 65 -5.07 -3.12 -21.56
CA LEU A 65 -3.94 -2.59 -20.79
C LEU A 65 -4.39 -1.91 -19.50
N GLY A 66 -5.46 -1.12 -19.54
CA GLY A 66 -6.03 -0.47 -18.37
C GLY A 66 -6.48 -1.48 -17.31
N CYS A 67 -7.19 -2.54 -17.73
CA CYS A 67 -7.61 -3.61 -16.84
C CYS A 67 -6.40 -4.37 -16.24
N LEU A 68 -5.42 -4.74 -17.07
CA LEU A 68 -4.23 -5.47 -16.64
C LEU A 68 -3.41 -4.66 -15.61
N VAL A 69 -3.18 -3.38 -15.87
CA VAL A 69 -2.42 -2.51 -14.97
C VAL A 69 -3.20 -2.22 -13.70
N SER A 70 -4.51 -1.95 -13.80
CA SER A 70 -5.36 -1.78 -12.61
C SER A 70 -5.28 -3.02 -11.72
N PHE A 71 -5.39 -4.22 -12.29
CA PHE A 71 -5.27 -5.47 -11.55
C PHE A 71 -3.90 -5.63 -10.89
N GLY A 72 -2.81 -5.38 -11.63
CA GLY A 72 -1.44 -5.39 -11.09
C GLY A 72 -1.26 -4.41 -9.94
N LEU A 73 -1.79 -3.20 -10.04
CA LEU A 73 -1.75 -2.19 -8.98
C LEU A 73 -2.59 -2.59 -7.77
N CYS A 74 -3.73 -3.28 -7.93
CA CYS A 74 -4.49 -3.87 -6.82
C CYS A 74 -3.66 -4.92 -6.06
N LEU A 75 -2.92 -5.77 -6.77
CA LEU A 75 -2.01 -6.74 -6.13
C LEU A 75 -0.88 -6.04 -5.37
N ILE A 76 -0.33 -4.96 -5.93
CA ILE A 76 0.68 -4.15 -5.24
C ILE A 76 0.06 -3.49 -3.99
N THR A 77 -1.16 -2.95 -4.05
CA THR A 77 -1.88 -2.44 -2.87
C THR A 77 -2.01 -3.53 -1.80
N ALA A 78 -2.43 -4.74 -2.17
CA ALA A 78 -2.53 -5.85 -1.23
C ALA A 78 -1.18 -6.17 -0.57
N ALA A 79 -0.10 -6.21 -1.34
CA ALA A 79 1.26 -6.41 -0.84
C ALA A 79 1.71 -5.27 0.10
N MET A 80 1.40 -4.01 -0.23
CA MET A 80 1.72 -2.84 0.63
C MET A 80 0.93 -2.87 1.94
N VAL A 81 -0.33 -3.28 1.91
CA VAL A 81 -1.18 -3.44 3.10
C VAL A 81 -0.65 -4.56 4.00
N GLN A 82 -0.25 -5.69 3.41
CA GLN A 82 0.35 -6.80 4.14
C GLN A 82 1.72 -6.42 4.72
N ASN A 83 2.56 -5.73 3.94
CA ASN A 83 3.85 -5.22 4.40
C ASN A 83 3.69 -4.23 5.57
N ARG A 84 2.69 -3.35 5.52
CA ARG A 84 2.33 -2.48 6.65
C ARG A 84 2.02 -3.29 7.90
N LEU A 85 1.19 -4.34 7.78
CA LEU A 85 0.85 -5.21 8.90
C LEU A 85 2.11 -5.87 9.49
N TYR A 86 3.01 -6.37 8.65
CA TYR A 86 4.29 -6.94 9.09
C TYR A 86 5.19 -5.92 9.79
N PHE A 87 5.27 -4.68 9.29
CA PHE A 87 6.04 -3.60 9.90
C PHE A 87 5.62 -3.29 11.34
N ILE A 88 4.32 -3.38 11.63
CA ILE A 88 3.77 -2.98 12.93
C ILE A 88 4.19 -3.93 14.06
N TYR A 89 4.32 -5.23 13.81
CA TYR A 89 4.65 -6.19 14.85
C TYR A 89 6.04 -5.97 15.47
N PRO A 90 7.13 -5.88 14.69
CA PRO A 90 8.44 -5.51 15.22
C PRO A 90 8.44 -4.13 15.86
N THR A 91 7.69 -3.16 15.32
CA THR A 91 7.59 -1.82 15.93
C THR A 91 6.99 -1.89 17.34
N ARG A 92 5.93 -2.68 17.55
CA ARG A 92 5.31 -2.87 18.87
C ARG A 92 6.28 -3.57 19.83
N GLN A 93 7.03 -4.56 19.34
CA GLN A 93 8.02 -5.28 20.16
C GLN A 93 9.17 -4.36 20.58
N VAL A 94 9.72 -3.59 19.64
CA VAL A 94 10.75 -2.57 19.91
C VAL A 94 10.24 -1.60 20.98
N ASN A 95 9.03 -1.06 20.84
CA ASN A 95 8.47 -0.14 21.83
C ASN A 95 8.23 -0.80 23.20
N ALA A 96 7.83 -2.08 23.24
CA ALA A 96 7.67 -2.84 24.48
C ALA A 96 9.02 -3.04 25.20
N ILE A 97 10.09 -3.38 24.46
CA ILE A 97 11.44 -3.48 25.02
C ILE A 97 11.89 -2.13 25.57
N ARG A 98 11.70 -1.02 24.82
CA ARG A 98 12.02 0.33 25.32
C ARG A 98 11.28 0.67 26.60
N GLN A 99 9.97 0.41 26.63
CA GLN A 99 9.13 0.65 27.81
C GLN A 99 9.63 -0.17 29.01
N PHE A 100 10.00 -1.43 28.79
CA PHE A 100 10.59 -2.29 29.82
C PHE A 100 11.90 -1.68 30.36
N MET A 101 12.83 -1.27 29.49
CA MET A 101 14.12 -0.70 29.89
C MET A 101 13.95 0.60 30.71
N ILE A 102 13.01 1.46 30.32
CA ILE A 102 12.67 2.69 31.07
C ILE A 102 12.06 2.35 32.43
N SER A 103 11.11 1.40 32.48
CA SER A 103 10.45 1.04 33.74
C SER A 103 11.40 0.41 34.78
N ASN A 104 12.53 -0.14 34.33
CA ASN A 104 13.58 -0.67 35.19
C ASN A 104 14.70 0.34 35.49
N ASN A 105 14.51 1.63 35.16
CA ASN A 105 15.43 2.73 35.44
C ASN A 105 16.87 2.49 34.98
N ILE A 106 17.05 1.95 33.76
CA ILE A 106 18.38 1.80 33.18
C ILE A 106 18.90 3.20 32.81
N PRO A 107 19.93 3.73 33.49
CA PRO A 107 20.29 5.15 33.42
C PRO A 107 20.62 5.61 31.99
N GLU A 108 21.39 4.79 31.27
CA GLU A 108 21.81 5.02 29.89
C GLU A 108 20.63 5.21 28.91
N PHE A 109 19.48 4.60 29.21
CA PHE A 109 18.31 4.65 28.34
C PHE A 109 17.39 5.83 28.67
N LEU A 110 17.33 6.25 29.93
CA LEU A 110 16.49 7.36 30.40
C LEU A 110 16.95 8.72 29.86
N GLU A 111 18.26 8.96 29.82
CA GLU A 111 18.81 10.25 29.41
C GLU A 111 18.74 10.50 27.90
N HIS A 112 18.67 9.43 27.10
CA HIS A 112 18.82 9.52 25.64
C HIS A 112 17.61 9.05 24.83
N ASN A 113 16.63 8.36 25.43
CA ASN A 113 15.49 7.87 24.65
C ASN A 113 14.50 8.99 24.30
N GLN A 114 14.50 9.37 23.02
CA GLN A 114 13.54 10.34 22.44
C GLN A 114 12.45 9.66 21.58
N MET A 115 12.41 8.31 21.59
CA MET A 115 11.56 7.54 20.68
C MET A 115 10.24 7.10 21.32
N TYR A 116 9.29 6.72 20.46
CA TYR A 116 7.97 6.25 20.85
C TYR A 116 8.02 5.01 21.77
N LEU A 117 7.05 4.92 22.69
CA LEU A 117 6.94 3.85 23.70
C LEU A 117 5.63 3.06 23.64
N ASP A 118 4.62 3.55 22.90
CA ASP A 118 3.33 2.85 22.81
C ASP A 118 3.50 1.52 22.04
N SER A 119 3.24 0.40 22.71
CA SER A 119 3.26 -0.96 22.15
C SER A 119 1.89 -1.42 21.63
N LYS A 120 0.83 -0.63 21.84
CA LYS A 120 -0.57 -0.98 21.50
C LYS A 120 -1.15 -0.13 20.39
N PHE A 121 -0.34 0.69 19.72
CA PHE A 121 -0.84 1.56 18.66
C PHE A 121 -1.51 0.77 17.52
N PRO A 122 -2.56 1.33 16.90
CA PRO A 122 -3.31 0.64 15.86
C PRO A 122 -2.51 0.52 14.57
N ALA A 123 -2.80 -0.55 13.82
CA ALA A 123 -2.13 -0.80 12.55
C ALA A 123 -2.44 0.28 11.49
N PHE A 124 -3.73 0.62 11.41
CA PHE A 124 -4.21 1.71 10.61
C PHE A 124 -4.00 3.04 11.32
N LYS A 125 -3.28 3.96 10.68
CA LYS A 125 -3.10 5.34 11.13
C LYS A 125 -3.23 6.25 9.91
N TRP A 126 -4.31 7.03 9.85
CA TRP A 126 -4.62 7.89 8.70
C TRP A 126 -3.45 8.81 8.30
N ARG A 127 -2.75 9.38 9.28
CA ARG A 127 -1.62 10.31 9.06
C ARG A 127 -0.26 9.61 8.88
N SER A 128 -0.23 8.29 8.74
CA SER A 128 1.02 7.56 8.49
C SER A 128 1.47 7.76 7.05
N ILE A 129 2.75 8.02 6.83
CA ILE A 129 3.35 8.09 5.50
C ILE A 129 3.06 6.82 4.70
N GLN A 130 3.17 5.64 5.32
CA GLN A 130 2.87 4.38 4.64
C GLN A 130 1.38 4.25 4.24
N THR A 131 0.45 4.87 4.98
CA THR A 131 -0.98 4.92 4.61
C THR A 131 -1.18 5.87 3.43
N ILE A 132 -0.50 7.02 3.40
CA ILE A 132 -0.52 7.94 2.27
C ILE A 132 0.03 7.25 1.01
N MET A 133 1.10 6.47 1.12
CA MET A 133 1.65 5.68 0.02
C MET A 133 0.64 4.66 -0.53
N ILE A 134 -0.08 3.94 0.34
CA ILE A 134 -1.15 3.00 -0.07
C ILE A 134 -2.28 3.75 -0.78
N VAL A 135 -2.72 4.90 -0.25
CA VAL A 135 -3.76 5.72 -0.89
C VAL A 135 -3.29 6.22 -2.26
N GLY A 136 -2.04 6.67 -2.38
CA GLY A 136 -1.47 7.06 -3.67
C GLY A 136 -1.49 5.93 -4.70
N ASN A 137 -1.15 4.70 -4.28
CA ASN A 137 -1.24 3.52 -5.14
C ASN A 137 -2.69 3.19 -5.54
N ASN A 138 -3.65 3.37 -4.63
CA ASN A 138 -5.07 3.19 -4.95
C ASN A 138 -5.56 4.20 -5.98
N VAL A 139 -5.11 5.46 -5.92
CA VAL A 139 -5.42 6.47 -6.94
C VAL A 139 -4.89 6.02 -8.31
N LEU A 140 -3.65 5.53 -8.39
CA LEU A 140 -3.09 5.00 -9.64
C LEU A 140 -3.95 3.84 -10.17
N ALA A 141 -4.30 2.87 -9.33
CA ALA A 141 -5.14 1.74 -9.71
C ALA A 141 -6.49 2.21 -10.27
N THR A 142 -7.12 3.17 -9.60
CA THR A 142 -8.40 3.77 -10.02
C THR A 142 -8.29 4.48 -11.37
N VAL A 143 -7.19 5.19 -11.65
CA VAL A 143 -6.99 5.85 -12.95
C VAL A 143 -6.97 4.84 -14.10
N TYR A 144 -6.24 3.74 -13.96
CA TYR A 144 -6.21 2.69 -15.00
C TYR A 144 -7.53 1.94 -15.12
N PHE A 145 -8.23 1.72 -14.01
CA PHE A 145 -9.60 1.19 -14.02
C PHE A 145 -10.55 2.11 -14.81
N ALA A 146 -10.50 3.42 -14.54
CA ALA A 146 -11.30 4.42 -15.23
C ALA A 146 -11.04 4.43 -16.74
N LEU A 147 -9.76 4.33 -17.15
CA LEU A 147 -9.37 4.21 -18.55
C LEU A 147 -9.95 2.95 -19.21
N SER A 148 -9.97 1.82 -18.49
CA SER A 148 -10.57 0.59 -18.98
C SER A 148 -12.08 0.74 -19.19
N ILE A 149 -12.79 1.34 -18.23
CA ILE A 149 -14.24 1.57 -18.31
C ILE A 149 -14.59 2.57 -19.42
N LEU A 150 -13.82 3.65 -19.55
CA LEU A 150 -13.96 4.61 -20.65
C LEU A 150 -13.82 3.93 -22.01
N SER A 151 -12.80 3.09 -22.16
CA SER A 151 -12.53 2.35 -23.39
C SER A 151 -13.66 1.38 -23.72
N PHE A 152 -14.21 0.69 -22.72
CA PHE A 152 -15.38 -0.17 -22.88
C PHE A 152 -16.60 0.60 -23.40
N TYR A 153 -16.91 1.77 -22.84
CA TYR A 153 -18.00 2.61 -23.33
C TYR A 153 -17.76 3.12 -24.76
N LYS A 154 -16.52 3.48 -25.11
CA LYS A 154 -16.14 3.89 -26.47
C LYS A 154 -16.40 2.79 -27.50
N ILE A 155 -16.07 1.55 -27.18
CA ILE A 155 -16.31 0.40 -28.06
C ILE A 155 -17.82 0.17 -28.23
N LYS A 156 -18.56 0.11 -27.10
CA LYS A 156 -19.99 -0.21 -27.09
C LYS A 156 -20.86 0.85 -27.76
N ASN A 157 -20.56 2.13 -27.54
CA ASN A 157 -21.35 3.26 -28.03
C ASN A 157 -20.65 3.96 -29.20
N SER A 158 -20.24 3.22 -30.25
CA SER A 158 -19.63 3.81 -31.45
C SER A 158 -20.45 4.94 -32.10
N MET A 159 -21.72 5.14 -31.72
CA MET A 159 -22.58 6.26 -32.16
C MET A 159 -23.30 7.04 -31.04
N GLY A 160 -23.04 6.77 -29.75
CA GLY A 160 -23.79 7.37 -28.63
C GLY A 160 -22.96 8.31 -27.76
N GLU A 161 -23.63 9.26 -27.08
CA GLU A 161 -22.99 10.10 -26.06
C GLU A 161 -22.43 9.22 -24.92
N ILE A 162 -21.17 9.44 -24.59
CA ILE A 162 -20.52 8.75 -23.47
C ILE A 162 -20.87 9.51 -22.21
N SER A 163 -21.51 8.84 -21.26
CA SER A 163 -21.70 9.38 -19.94
C SER A 163 -20.36 9.34 -19.19
N LEU A 164 -19.54 10.38 -19.36
CA LEU A 164 -18.34 10.60 -18.55
C LEU A 164 -18.68 10.56 -17.04
N ASP A 165 -19.90 10.96 -16.69
CA ASP A 165 -20.47 10.83 -15.35
C ASP A 165 -20.45 9.38 -14.85
N ALA A 166 -20.80 8.40 -15.69
CA ALA A 166 -20.77 6.99 -15.29
C ALA A 166 -19.35 6.52 -15.02
N VAL A 167 -18.38 6.89 -15.87
CA VAL A 167 -16.95 6.56 -15.67
C VAL A 167 -16.45 7.16 -14.35
N PHE A 168 -16.80 8.42 -14.08
CA PHE A 168 -16.44 9.11 -12.84
C PHE A 168 -17.00 8.40 -11.60
N TRP A 169 -18.30 8.08 -11.59
CA TRP A 169 -18.92 7.37 -10.47
C TRP A 169 -18.35 5.97 -10.25
N TRP A 170 -18.12 5.20 -11.31
CA TRP A 170 -17.45 3.90 -11.20
C TRP A 170 -16.04 4.01 -10.62
N SER A 171 -15.30 5.05 -10.98
CA SER A 171 -13.96 5.32 -10.46
C SER A 171 -13.98 5.65 -8.96
N ILE A 172 -14.95 6.48 -8.53
CA ILE A 172 -15.17 6.79 -7.11
C ILE A 172 -15.48 5.52 -6.33
N ILE A 173 -16.43 4.71 -6.79
CA ILE A 173 -16.83 3.47 -6.12
C ILE A 173 -15.63 2.53 -5.99
N PHE A 174 -14.86 2.36 -7.07
CA PHE A 174 -13.68 1.50 -7.06
C PHE A 174 -12.59 2.00 -6.10
N PHE A 175 -12.32 3.31 -6.07
CA PHE A 175 -11.38 3.90 -5.11
C PHE A 175 -11.80 3.63 -3.66
N PHE A 176 -13.07 3.89 -3.33
CA PHE A 176 -13.58 3.65 -1.98
C PHE A 176 -13.56 2.17 -1.62
N LEU A 177 -13.83 1.27 -2.56
CA LEU A 177 -13.71 -0.17 -2.36
C LEU A 177 -12.28 -0.56 -1.98
N LEU A 178 -11.27 -0.10 -2.73
CA LEU A 178 -9.85 -0.36 -2.43
C LEU A 178 -9.42 0.25 -1.09
N PHE A 179 -9.84 1.47 -0.82
CA PHE A 179 -9.49 2.17 0.41
C PHE A 179 -10.12 1.52 1.65
N LEU A 180 -11.42 1.24 1.59
CA LEU A 180 -12.16 0.62 2.70
C LEU A 180 -11.67 -0.81 2.94
N SER A 181 -11.49 -1.62 1.90
CA SER A 181 -10.97 -2.99 2.05
C SER A 181 -9.58 -2.99 2.70
N SER A 182 -8.67 -2.14 2.26
CA SER A 182 -7.34 -1.97 2.84
C SER A 182 -7.39 -1.54 4.31
N SER A 183 -8.25 -0.57 4.62
CA SER A 183 -8.41 -0.02 5.97
C SER A 183 -9.03 -1.03 6.93
N ILE A 184 -10.12 -1.69 6.51
CA ILE A 184 -10.81 -2.74 7.26
C ILE A 184 -9.84 -3.90 7.52
N TYR A 185 -9.07 -4.32 6.52
CA TYR A 185 -8.07 -5.38 6.69
C TYR A 185 -7.05 -5.02 7.78
N LEU A 186 -6.47 -3.81 7.74
CA LEU A 186 -5.53 -3.36 8.76
C LEU A 186 -6.17 -3.25 10.15
N ILE A 187 -7.42 -2.79 10.25
CA ILE A 187 -8.13 -2.66 11.53
C ILE A 187 -8.43 -4.04 12.14
N ILE A 188 -8.91 -4.99 11.34
CA ILE A 188 -9.28 -6.33 11.81
C ILE A 188 -8.03 -7.13 12.15
N LYS A 189 -7.07 -7.24 11.22
CA LYS A 189 -5.87 -8.06 11.42
C LYS A 189 -4.91 -7.43 12.41
N GLY A 190 -4.80 -6.11 12.44
CA GLY A 190 -3.91 -5.38 13.36
C GLY A 190 -4.26 -5.50 14.85
N LYS A 191 -5.47 -5.96 15.19
CA LYS A 191 -5.88 -6.28 16.57
C LYS A 191 -5.43 -7.66 17.03
N LYS A 192 -5.08 -8.56 16.11
CA LYS A 192 -4.64 -9.93 16.43
C LYS A 192 -3.14 -9.96 16.76
N ASN A 193 -2.72 -10.95 17.53
CA ASN A 193 -1.31 -11.27 17.74
C ASN A 193 -0.64 -11.64 16.41
N SER A 194 0.69 -11.49 16.33
CA SER A 194 1.49 -11.78 15.12
C SER A 194 1.09 -13.12 14.50
N ASP A 195 1.04 -14.18 15.31
CA ASP A 195 0.84 -15.54 14.82
C ASP A 195 -0.57 -15.73 14.25
N ALA A 196 -1.56 -15.13 14.89
CA ALA A 196 -2.97 -15.19 14.47
C ALA A 196 -3.33 -14.21 13.35
N ALA A 197 -2.50 -13.19 13.11
CA ALA A 197 -2.70 -12.24 12.04
C ALA A 197 -2.08 -12.71 10.73
N ILE A 198 -0.94 -13.39 10.83
CA ILE A 198 -0.08 -13.77 9.72
C ILE A 198 -0.40 -15.19 9.23
N HIS A 199 -0.53 -16.16 10.14
CA HIS A 199 -0.62 -17.57 9.79
C HIS A 199 -2.06 -18.12 9.76
N LYS A 200 -3.06 -17.31 10.15
CA LYS A 200 -4.49 -17.66 10.16
C LYS A 200 -5.32 -16.63 9.42
#